data_AF-A0A5E5B3X1-F1
#
_entry.id   AF-A0A5E5B3X1-F1
#
_cell.length_a   1.000
_cell.length_b   1.000
_cell.length_c   1.000
_cell.angle_alpha   90.00
_cell.angle_beta   90.00
_cell.angle_gamma   90.00
#
_symmetry.space_group_name_H-M   'P 1'
#
loop_
_entity.id
_entity.type
_entity.pdbx_description
1 polymer ?
#
loop_
_entity_poly.entity_id
_entity_poly.type
_entity_poly.pdbx_seq_one_letter_code
_entity_poly.pdbx_strand_id
1 'polypeptide(L)'
;MSQDKEPRRRFLRQVLAIVPATTLATGATLTQPACSSQSAAPAASGQAYEPKYFTADEWRFVNAAVDRLIPADDLGPGALQADVPKFIDGQMETPFGHGKLWYMQGPFHTDQPPEMGYQLSLVPRDIYRHGIAACDAHCKTQYNKAFADLDHATQEAVLGDLEHAKIEFDAVPARTFFSYLLANTKEGFLSDPIHGGNKDMIGWKLVGFPGARADFMDWADQPNVKYPYGPVSISGKRG
;
A
#
# COMPACT_ATOMS: atom_id res chain seq x y z
N MET A 1 -57.24 -4.25 2.10
CA MET A 1 -57.08 -4.74 3.49
C MET A 1 -57.00 -6.25 3.42
N SER A 2 -55.95 -6.97 3.80
CA SER A 2 -54.65 -6.68 4.37
C SER A 2 -53.72 -7.79 3.87
N GLN A 3 -52.46 -7.46 3.60
CA GLN A 3 -51.42 -8.44 3.26
C GLN A 3 -50.96 -9.15 4.52
N ASP A 4 -50.99 -10.48 4.56
CA ASP A 4 -50.28 -11.26 5.58
C ASP A 4 -48.94 -11.74 5.03
N LYS A 5 -47.89 -11.13 5.61
CA LYS A 5 -46.48 -11.51 5.47
C LYS A 5 -46.21 -12.77 6.30
N GLU A 6 -45.28 -13.57 5.80
CA GLU A 6 -44.82 -14.88 6.26
C GLU A 6 -44.48 -15.03 7.76
N PRO A 7 -44.14 -16.27 8.17
CA PRO A 7 -42.75 -16.41 8.62
C PRO A 7 -42.02 -17.65 8.05
N ARG A 8 -40.95 -17.37 7.28
CA ARG A 8 -39.81 -18.25 6.94
C ARG A 8 -39.01 -18.63 8.19
N ARG A 9 -39.61 -19.39 9.11
CA ARG A 9 -38.96 -19.98 10.29
C ARG A 9 -39.46 -21.41 10.52
N ARG A 10 -39.24 -22.30 9.54
CA ARG A 10 -39.48 -23.73 9.70
C ARG A 10 -38.54 -24.60 8.86
N PHE A 11 -37.24 -24.26 8.88
CA PHE A 11 -36.23 -25.06 8.17
C PHE A 11 -34.95 -25.37 8.98
N LEU A 12 -34.88 -25.02 10.27
CA LEU A 12 -33.70 -25.32 11.10
C LEU A 12 -34.08 -25.90 12.46
N ARG A 13 -34.66 -27.10 12.48
CA ARG A 13 -34.71 -27.96 13.67
C ARG A 13 -34.74 -29.44 13.28
N GLN A 14 -33.57 -30.07 13.26
CA GLN A 14 -33.26 -31.51 13.32
C GLN A 14 -31.79 -31.59 12.89
N VAL A 15 -30.82 -31.81 13.77
CA VAL A 15 -30.37 -33.14 14.18
C VAL A 15 -29.90 -33.13 15.64
N LEU A 16 -30.39 -34.10 16.40
CA LEU A 16 -30.04 -34.43 17.78
C LEU A 16 -28.93 -35.50 17.81
N ALA A 17 -28.18 -35.43 18.91
CA ALA A 17 -27.04 -36.23 19.37
C ALA A 17 -27.17 -37.76 19.28
N ILE A 18 -26.01 -38.43 19.11
CA ILE A 18 -25.73 -39.75 19.68
C ILE A 18 -24.33 -39.74 20.30
N VAL A 19 -24.27 -40.00 21.60
CA VAL A 19 -23.07 -40.33 22.40
C VAL A 19 -23.12 -41.82 22.70
N PRO A 20 -21.97 -42.52 22.71
CA PRO A 20 -21.75 -43.54 23.72
C PRO A 20 -20.44 -43.31 24.50
N ALA A 21 -20.52 -43.61 25.79
CA ALA A 21 -19.49 -43.43 26.80
C ALA A 21 -18.74 -44.73 27.14
N THR A 22 -17.64 -44.55 27.90
CA THR A 22 -16.80 -45.52 28.66
C THR A 22 -15.64 -46.15 27.86
N THR A 23 -14.39 -46.09 28.32
CA THR A 23 -13.87 -46.65 29.59
C THR A 23 -12.62 -45.92 30.12
N LEU A 24 -12.42 -45.97 31.44
CA LEU A 24 -11.20 -45.57 32.17
C LEU A 24 -10.11 -46.64 31.98
N ALA A 25 -8.89 -46.23 31.62
CA ALA A 25 -7.69 -47.01 31.88
C ALA A 25 -6.48 -46.09 32.15
N THR A 26 -5.79 -46.46 33.21
CA THR A 26 -4.60 -45.89 33.85
C THR A 26 -3.38 -45.75 32.95
N GLY A 27 -2.68 -44.62 33.11
CA GLY A 27 -1.22 -44.52 33.20
C GLY A 27 -0.36 -45.27 32.18
N ALA A 28 0.10 -44.55 31.16
CA ALA A 28 1.35 -44.86 30.46
C ALA A 28 2.08 -43.55 30.15
N THR A 29 3.32 -43.46 30.62
CA THR A 29 4.30 -42.40 30.36
C THR A 29 4.53 -42.24 28.86
N LEU A 30 4.28 -41.05 28.32
CA LEU A 30 4.75 -40.66 26.99
C LEU A 30 5.86 -39.61 27.15
N THR A 31 7.09 -40.09 27.04
CA THR A 31 8.27 -39.30 26.68
C THR A 31 7.95 -38.50 25.41
N GLN A 32 7.97 -37.16 25.49
CA GLN A 32 7.91 -36.32 24.29
C GLN A 32 9.30 -36.28 23.64
N PRO A 33 9.48 -36.76 22.40
CA PRO A 33 10.60 -36.34 21.60
C PRO A 33 10.34 -34.92 21.10
N ALA A 34 11.39 -34.12 21.13
CA ALA A 34 11.47 -32.82 20.54
C ALA A 34 11.23 -32.84 19.01
N CYS A 35 10.98 -31.64 18.48
CA CYS A 35 11.02 -31.26 17.07
C CYS A 35 9.84 -31.71 16.20
N SER A 36 8.78 -30.91 16.23
CA SER A 36 7.93 -30.72 15.05
C SER A 36 8.18 -29.31 14.52
N SER A 37 9.18 -29.20 13.64
CA SER A 37 9.29 -28.09 12.71
C SER A 37 7.94 -27.91 12.02
N GLN A 38 7.26 -26.83 12.36
CA GLN A 38 6.04 -26.42 11.70
C GLN A 38 6.39 -26.17 10.25
N SER A 39 6.08 -27.12 9.38
CA SER A 39 6.22 -26.99 7.94
C SER A 39 5.48 -25.72 7.54
N ALA A 40 6.24 -24.69 7.17
CA ALA A 40 5.69 -23.52 6.52
C ALA A 40 4.86 -24.03 5.34
N ALA A 41 3.57 -23.70 5.33
CA ALA A 41 2.73 -23.97 4.18
C ALA A 41 3.45 -23.41 2.93
N PRO A 42 3.50 -24.16 1.82
CA PRO A 42 4.15 -23.67 0.62
C PRO A 42 3.49 -22.33 0.26
N ALA A 43 4.31 -21.28 0.21
CA ALA A 43 3.86 -19.97 -0.24
C ALA A 43 3.17 -20.19 -1.59
N ALA A 44 1.87 -19.93 -1.63
CA ALA A 44 1.15 -19.91 -2.90
C ALA A 44 1.95 -19.01 -3.83
N SER A 45 2.50 -19.57 -4.90
CA SER A 45 3.17 -18.83 -5.95
C SER A 45 2.10 -17.99 -6.65
N GLY A 46 1.73 -16.89 -6.00
CA GLY A 46 0.85 -15.89 -6.58
C GLY A 46 1.49 -15.42 -7.86
N GLN A 47 0.71 -15.36 -8.94
CA GLN A 47 1.17 -14.75 -10.18
C GLN A 47 1.79 -13.39 -9.87
N ALA A 48 2.96 -13.13 -10.46
CA ALA A 48 3.57 -11.82 -10.42
C ALA A 48 2.55 -10.80 -10.96
N TYR A 49 2.43 -9.67 -10.29
CA TYR A 49 1.52 -8.61 -10.72
C TYR A 49 2.03 -7.98 -12.02
N GLU A 50 1.13 -7.81 -12.98
CA GLU A 50 1.41 -7.10 -14.23
C GLU A 50 0.89 -5.65 -14.10
N PRO A 51 1.77 -4.64 -14.20
CA PRO A 51 1.35 -3.23 -14.16
C PRO A 51 0.49 -2.88 -15.37
N LYS A 52 -0.51 -2.00 -15.15
CA LYS A 52 -1.43 -1.54 -16.19
C LYS A 52 -0.92 -0.29 -16.89
N TYR A 53 -0.34 0.63 -16.12
CA TYR A 53 0.13 1.91 -16.62
C TYR A 53 1.63 1.89 -16.91
N PHE A 54 2.42 1.43 -15.94
CA PHE A 54 3.88 1.44 -16.06
C PHE A 54 4.39 0.35 -16.99
N THR A 55 5.38 0.70 -17.82
CA THR A 55 6.19 -0.29 -18.54
C THR A 55 7.05 -1.11 -17.58
N ALA A 56 7.67 -2.18 -18.06
CA ALA A 56 8.54 -3.02 -17.23
C ALA A 56 9.69 -2.23 -16.56
N ASP A 57 10.33 -1.31 -17.29
CA ASP A 57 11.43 -0.50 -16.77
C ASP A 57 10.94 0.57 -15.79
N GLU A 58 9.84 1.26 -16.11
CA GLU A 58 9.22 2.21 -15.18
C GLU A 58 8.73 1.52 -13.91
N TRP A 59 8.23 0.29 -14.02
CA TRP A 59 7.83 -0.52 -12.86
C TRP A 59 9.02 -0.85 -11.97
N ARG A 60 10.17 -1.23 -12.56
CA ARG A 60 11.42 -1.44 -11.81
C ARG A 60 11.86 -0.17 -11.09
N PHE A 61 11.77 0.98 -11.75
CA PHE A 61 12.04 2.28 -11.13
C PHE A 61 11.13 2.51 -9.91
N VAL A 62 9.81 2.39 -10.09
CA VAL A 62 8.84 2.67 -9.01
C VAL A 62 9.09 1.75 -7.82
N ASN A 63 9.32 0.45 -8.05
CA ASN A 63 9.65 -0.49 -6.97
C ASN A 63 10.92 -0.08 -6.21
N ALA A 64 12.01 0.21 -6.93
CA ALA A 64 13.27 0.62 -6.29
C ALA A 64 13.12 1.92 -5.51
N ALA A 65 12.39 2.90 -6.07
CA ALA A 65 12.25 4.21 -5.45
C ALA A 65 11.39 4.15 -4.17
N VAL A 66 10.22 3.48 -4.20
CA VAL A 66 9.37 3.39 -3.01
C VAL A 66 10.00 2.56 -1.89
N ASP A 67 10.84 1.58 -2.24
CA ASP A 67 11.62 0.78 -1.27
C ASP A 67 12.72 1.58 -0.57
N ARG A 68 13.11 2.75 -1.12
CA ARG A 68 13.96 3.74 -0.43
C ARG A 68 13.16 4.73 0.39
N LEU A 69 11.93 5.06 -0.03
CA LEU A 69 11.08 6.02 0.67
C LEU A 69 10.46 5.45 1.95
N ILE A 70 10.02 4.19 1.94
CA ILE A 70 9.58 3.44 3.12
C ILE A 70 10.18 2.03 3.04
N PRO A 71 11.43 1.84 3.53
CA PRO A 71 12.10 0.55 3.51
C PRO A 71 11.47 -0.43 4.51
N ALA A 72 11.73 -1.72 4.32
CA ALA A 72 11.56 -2.68 5.39
C ALA A 72 12.76 -2.60 6.34
N ASP A 73 12.50 -2.45 7.64
CA ASP A 73 13.51 -2.25 8.67
C ASP A 73 13.08 -2.86 10.01
N ASP A 74 13.76 -2.50 11.10
CA ASP A 74 13.46 -2.98 12.45
C ASP A 74 12.06 -2.58 12.96
N LEU A 75 11.42 -1.58 12.36
CA LEU A 75 10.06 -1.16 12.69
C LEU A 75 9.00 -2.03 11.99
N GLY A 76 9.35 -2.65 10.86
CA GLY A 76 8.49 -3.62 10.20
C GLY A 76 8.58 -3.65 8.68
N PRO A 77 7.55 -4.21 8.01
CA PRO A 77 7.51 -4.30 6.56
C PRO A 77 7.35 -2.92 5.89
N GLY A 78 8.01 -2.73 4.76
CA GLY A 78 8.04 -1.48 4.00
C GLY A 78 7.03 -1.40 2.85
N ALA A 79 7.25 -0.44 1.96
CA ALA A 79 6.37 -0.11 0.84
C ALA A 79 6.10 -1.30 -0.08
N LEU A 80 7.10 -2.13 -0.34
CA LEU A 80 6.95 -3.30 -1.23
C LEU A 80 6.02 -4.36 -0.62
N GLN A 81 6.18 -4.67 0.66
CA GLN A 81 5.33 -5.64 1.35
C GLN A 81 3.90 -5.14 1.51
N ALA A 82 3.72 -3.82 1.59
CA ALA A 82 2.42 -3.15 1.61
C ALA A 82 1.77 -3.00 0.22
N ASP A 83 2.37 -3.52 -0.86
CA ASP A 83 1.86 -3.38 -2.24
C ASP A 83 1.72 -1.92 -2.71
N VAL A 84 2.53 -0.99 -2.18
CA VAL A 84 2.51 0.43 -2.57
C VAL A 84 2.70 0.65 -4.08
N PRO A 85 3.62 -0.03 -4.80
CA PRO A 85 3.71 0.10 -6.25
C PRO A 85 2.38 -0.18 -6.97
N LYS A 86 1.60 -1.16 -6.52
CA LYS A 86 0.31 -1.52 -7.14
C LYS A 86 -0.73 -0.44 -6.91
N PHE A 87 -0.72 0.19 -5.74
CA PHE A 87 -1.54 1.38 -5.49
C PHE A 87 -1.19 2.49 -6.49
N ILE A 88 0.10 2.82 -6.65
CA ILE A 88 0.52 3.89 -7.54
C ILE A 88 0.12 3.59 -8.99
N ASP A 89 0.36 2.38 -9.49
CA ASP A 89 -0.07 1.96 -10.85
C ASP A 89 -1.59 2.04 -11.01
N GLY A 90 -2.34 1.55 -10.03
CA GLY A 90 -3.80 1.63 -10.03
C GLY A 90 -4.31 3.07 -10.09
N GLN A 91 -3.70 3.98 -9.33
CA GLN A 91 -4.08 5.40 -9.29
C GLN A 91 -3.90 6.10 -10.66
N MET A 92 -2.96 5.65 -11.48
CA MET A 92 -2.72 6.20 -12.82
C MET A 92 -3.89 5.95 -13.78
N GLU A 93 -4.70 4.93 -13.53
CA GLU A 93 -5.91 4.62 -14.33
C GLU A 93 -7.21 5.18 -13.72
N THR A 94 -7.12 6.01 -12.67
CA THR A 94 -8.28 6.67 -12.05
C THR A 94 -8.48 8.09 -12.58
N PRO A 95 -9.62 8.77 -12.29
CA PRO A 95 -9.80 10.18 -12.60
C PRO A 95 -8.67 11.09 -12.10
N PHE A 96 -8.02 10.75 -10.99
CA PHE A 96 -6.84 11.46 -10.50
C PHE A 96 -5.69 11.37 -11.51
N GLY A 97 -5.28 10.17 -11.92
CA GLY A 97 -4.19 9.96 -12.88
C GLY A 97 -4.42 10.67 -14.22
N HIS A 98 -5.69 10.75 -14.65
CA HIS A 98 -6.10 11.46 -15.86
C HIS A 98 -6.31 12.98 -15.67
N GLY A 99 -6.07 13.53 -14.48
CA GLY A 99 -6.27 14.97 -14.19
C GLY A 99 -7.73 15.43 -14.24
N LYS A 100 -8.70 14.51 -14.22
CA LYS A 100 -10.14 14.83 -14.32
C LYS A 100 -10.70 15.53 -13.08
N LEU A 101 -9.93 15.57 -12.00
CA LEU A 101 -10.28 16.23 -10.75
C LEU A 101 -9.79 17.68 -10.69
N TRP A 102 -9.07 18.14 -11.72
CA TRP A 102 -8.41 19.45 -11.74
C TRP A 102 -8.86 20.30 -12.91
N TYR A 103 -8.65 21.61 -12.78
CA TYR A 103 -8.79 22.53 -13.90
C TYR A 103 -7.51 22.49 -14.75
N MET A 104 -7.55 21.73 -15.86
CA MET A 104 -6.41 21.52 -16.76
C MET A 104 -6.51 22.33 -18.07
N GLN A 105 -7.22 23.47 -18.04
CA GLN A 105 -7.27 24.37 -19.19
C GLN A 105 -6.26 25.50 -18.99
N GLY A 106 -5.50 25.81 -20.05
CA GLY A 106 -4.57 26.92 -20.03
C GLY A 106 -5.27 28.30 -19.97
N PRO A 107 -4.49 29.38 -19.85
CA PRO A 107 -3.03 29.41 -19.81
C PRO A 107 -2.44 28.86 -18.49
N PHE A 108 -1.23 28.33 -18.57
CA PHE A 108 -0.47 27.79 -17.44
C PHE A 108 0.65 28.77 -17.07
N HIS A 109 0.79 29.12 -15.79
CA HIS A 109 1.77 30.09 -15.32
C HIS A 109 2.71 29.45 -14.29
N THR A 110 3.78 28.83 -14.77
CA THR A 110 4.70 28.03 -13.94
C THR A 110 5.65 28.86 -13.08
N ASP A 111 5.67 30.18 -13.28
CA ASP A 111 6.46 31.17 -12.55
C ASP A 111 5.72 31.78 -11.35
N GLN A 112 4.48 31.34 -11.09
CA GLN A 112 3.66 31.88 -10.01
C GLN A 112 4.04 31.32 -8.63
N PRO A 113 3.73 32.05 -7.54
CA PRO A 113 3.90 31.55 -6.18
C PRO A 113 3.11 30.25 -5.92
N PRO A 114 3.61 29.33 -5.07
CA PRO A 114 2.94 28.06 -4.76
C PRO A 114 1.50 28.19 -4.25
N GLU A 115 1.16 29.32 -3.63
CA GLU A 115 -0.17 29.65 -3.12
C GLU A 115 -1.23 29.72 -4.23
N MET A 116 -0.81 29.91 -5.49
CA MET A 116 -1.69 29.88 -6.66
C MET A 116 -2.02 28.45 -7.14
N GLY A 117 -1.63 27.44 -6.39
CA GLY A 117 -1.97 26.04 -6.65
C GLY A 117 -1.18 25.43 -7.82
N TYR A 118 -1.73 24.36 -8.39
CA TYR A 118 -1.06 23.62 -9.47
C TYR A 118 -1.16 24.38 -10.80
N GLN A 119 0.01 24.70 -11.38
CA GLN A 119 0.11 25.52 -12.59
C GLN A 119 0.83 24.83 -13.75
N LEU A 120 1.10 23.52 -13.68
CA LEU A 120 1.69 22.76 -14.79
C LEU A 120 0.58 22.23 -15.71
N SER A 121 0.92 22.06 -17.00
CA SER A 121 0.04 21.43 -17.99
C SER A 121 0.00 19.90 -17.89
N LEU A 122 0.75 19.31 -16.96
CA LEU A 122 0.93 17.87 -16.83
C LEU A 122 -0.12 17.27 -15.89
N VAL A 123 -0.70 16.13 -16.26
CA VAL A 123 -1.49 15.31 -15.33
C VAL A 123 -0.56 14.36 -14.55
N PRO A 124 -0.99 13.72 -13.45
CA PRO A 124 -0.11 12.85 -12.67
C PRO A 124 0.59 11.76 -13.49
N ARG A 125 -0.12 11.15 -14.46
CA ARG A 125 0.49 10.18 -15.38
C ARG A 125 1.72 10.76 -16.08
N ASP A 126 1.58 11.95 -16.67
CA ASP A 126 2.66 12.58 -17.42
C ASP A 126 3.83 12.95 -16.51
N ILE A 127 3.55 13.39 -15.27
CA ILE A 127 4.59 13.64 -14.25
C ILE A 127 5.42 12.39 -14.00
N TYR A 128 4.78 11.23 -13.83
CA TYR A 128 5.50 9.96 -13.65
C TYR A 128 6.28 9.57 -14.90
N ARG A 129 5.68 9.62 -16.09
CA ARG A 129 6.35 9.24 -17.34
C ARG A 129 7.60 10.09 -17.59
N HIS A 130 7.45 11.41 -17.49
CA HIS A 130 8.54 12.35 -17.72
C HIS A 130 9.58 12.30 -16.61
N GLY A 131 9.16 12.19 -15.35
CA GLY A 131 10.04 12.17 -14.20
C GLY A 131 10.91 10.90 -14.14
N ILE A 132 10.33 9.74 -14.41
CA ILE A 132 11.07 8.47 -14.48
C ILE A 132 12.08 8.52 -15.62
N ALA A 133 11.65 8.90 -16.82
CA ALA A 133 12.53 8.97 -17.99
C ALA A 133 13.71 9.94 -17.78
N ALA A 134 13.44 11.11 -17.19
CA ALA A 134 14.46 12.11 -16.90
C ALA A 134 15.43 11.64 -15.79
N CYS A 135 14.91 11.01 -14.74
CA CYS A 135 15.75 10.46 -13.68
C CYS A 135 16.66 9.33 -14.20
N ASP A 136 16.13 8.42 -15.00
CA ASP A 136 16.93 7.36 -15.62
C ASP A 136 17.97 7.92 -16.59
N ALA A 137 17.65 8.96 -17.36
CA ALA A 137 18.61 9.63 -18.23
C ALA A 137 19.74 10.29 -17.42
N HIS A 138 19.39 10.95 -16.31
CA HIS A 138 20.36 11.52 -15.37
C HIS A 138 21.29 10.43 -14.81
N CYS A 139 20.70 9.33 -14.33
CA CYS A 139 21.46 8.21 -13.77
C CYS A 139 22.37 7.53 -14.81
N LYS A 140 21.89 7.35 -16.04
CA LYS A 140 22.69 6.79 -17.14
C LYS A 140 23.87 7.70 -17.49
N THR A 141 23.66 9.02 -17.46
CA THR A 141 24.73 10.00 -17.75
C THR A 141 25.77 10.03 -16.63
N GLN A 142 25.35 10.04 -15.38
CA GLN A 142 26.23 10.20 -14.23
C GLN A 142 26.90 8.89 -13.76
N TYR A 143 26.18 7.77 -13.85
CA TYR A 143 26.57 6.49 -13.26
C TYR A 143 26.59 5.31 -14.26
N ASN A 144 26.26 5.55 -15.54
CA ASN A 144 26.18 4.54 -16.60
C ASN A 144 25.21 3.38 -16.28
N LYS A 145 24.16 3.66 -15.49
CA LYS A 145 23.14 2.70 -15.07
C LYS A 145 21.77 3.39 -14.95
N ALA A 146 20.68 2.64 -15.14
CA ALA A 146 19.36 3.13 -14.76
C ALA A 146 19.23 3.24 -13.23
N PHE A 147 18.30 4.04 -12.72
CA PHE A 147 18.14 4.28 -11.29
C PHE A 147 17.94 2.97 -10.50
N ALA A 148 17.11 2.07 -11.02
CA ALA A 148 16.83 0.78 -10.40
C ALA A 148 18.04 -0.18 -10.33
N ASP A 149 19.11 0.09 -11.09
CA ASP A 149 20.34 -0.70 -11.14
C ASP A 149 21.48 -0.11 -10.28
N LEU A 150 21.24 1.05 -9.66
CA LEU A 150 22.17 1.67 -8.71
C LEU A 150 22.15 0.93 -7.36
N ASP A 151 23.23 1.06 -6.59
CA ASP A 151 23.23 0.63 -5.19
C ASP A 151 22.33 1.55 -4.34
N HIS A 152 21.92 1.08 -3.17
CA HIS A 152 20.93 1.78 -2.33
C HIS A 152 21.39 3.18 -1.92
N ALA A 153 22.66 3.36 -1.57
CA ALA A 153 23.17 4.66 -1.13
C ALA A 153 23.13 5.67 -2.29
N THR A 154 23.47 5.23 -3.50
CA THR A 154 23.36 6.08 -4.69
C THR A 154 21.90 6.38 -5.05
N GLN A 155 20.98 5.42 -4.91
CA GLN A 155 19.54 5.67 -5.09
C GLN A 155 19.02 6.74 -4.13
N GLU A 156 19.38 6.65 -2.85
CA GLU A 156 19.01 7.63 -1.83
C GLU A 156 19.59 9.01 -2.12
N ALA A 157 20.85 9.08 -2.55
CA ALA A 157 21.48 10.33 -2.94
C ALA A 157 20.74 11.00 -4.12
N VAL A 158 20.40 10.22 -5.16
CA VAL A 158 19.63 10.74 -6.30
C VAL A 158 18.25 11.22 -5.87
N LEU A 159 17.51 10.43 -5.07
CA LEU A 159 16.20 10.84 -4.55
C LEU A 159 16.29 12.12 -3.71
N GLY A 160 17.31 12.25 -2.88
CA GLY A 160 17.59 13.46 -2.11
C GLY A 160 17.91 14.66 -3.01
N ASP A 161 18.64 14.45 -4.10
CA ASP A 161 18.94 15.53 -5.06
C ASP A 161 17.70 15.96 -5.85
N LEU A 162 16.76 15.05 -6.14
CA LEU A 162 15.44 15.41 -6.69
C LEU A 162 14.60 16.21 -5.69
N GLU A 163 14.55 15.80 -4.43
CA GLU A 163 13.82 16.50 -3.35
C GLU A 163 14.28 17.96 -3.20
N HIS A 164 15.59 18.16 -3.22
CA HIS A 164 16.23 19.45 -3.01
C HIS A 164 16.39 20.26 -4.32
N ALA A 165 15.82 19.79 -5.44
CA ALA A 165 15.91 20.43 -6.75
C ALA A 165 17.36 20.75 -7.19
N LYS A 166 18.29 19.82 -6.93
CA LYS A 166 19.68 19.93 -7.42
C LYS A 166 19.87 19.36 -8.82
N ILE A 167 18.88 18.60 -9.29
CA ILE A 167 18.82 18.05 -10.65
C ILE A 167 17.72 18.82 -11.38
N GLU A 168 18.05 19.33 -12.55
CA GLU A 168 17.10 19.99 -13.44
C GLU A 168 16.64 19.01 -14.52
N PHE A 169 15.33 19.02 -14.78
CA PHE A 169 14.68 18.18 -15.77
C PHE A 169 13.92 19.09 -16.74
N ASP A 170 14.05 18.83 -18.04
CA ASP A 170 13.44 19.69 -19.06
C ASP A 170 11.91 19.59 -19.11
N ALA A 171 11.37 18.37 -18.93
CA ALA A 171 9.96 18.10 -19.17
C ALA A 171 9.06 18.26 -17.93
N VAL A 172 9.61 18.08 -16.73
CA VAL A 172 8.88 18.19 -15.45
C VAL A 172 9.85 18.60 -14.35
N PRO A 173 9.53 19.57 -13.48
CA PRO A 173 10.45 19.91 -12.39
C PRO A 173 10.75 18.70 -11.49
N ALA A 174 12.03 18.44 -11.23
CA ALA A 174 12.47 17.26 -10.48
C ALA A 174 11.81 17.15 -9.10
N ARG A 175 11.72 18.28 -8.38
CA ARG A 175 11.05 18.35 -7.08
C ARG A 175 9.56 18.06 -7.17
N THR A 176 8.90 18.45 -8.25
CA THR A 176 7.48 18.11 -8.46
C THR A 176 7.33 16.61 -8.62
N PHE A 177 8.12 15.97 -9.48
CA PHE A 177 8.09 14.51 -9.64
C PHE A 177 8.34 13.78 -8.31
N PHE A 178 9.40 14.15 -7.58
CA PHE A 178 9.69 13.58 -6.27
C PHE A 178 8.53 13.76 -5.28
N SER A 179 7.92 14.95 -5.24
CA SER A 179 6.79 15.24 -4.34
C SER A 179 5.58 14.35 -4.62
N TYR A 180 5.25 14.10 -5.90
CA TYR A 180 4.20 13.16 -6.28
C TYR A 180 4.53 11.72 -5.88
N LEU A 181 5.76 11.28 -6.14
CA LEU A 181 6.22 9.95 -5.75
C LEU A 181 6.12 9.75 -4.23
N LEU A 182 6.62 10.71 -3.44
CA LEU A 182 6.56 10.66 -1.99
C LEU A 182 5.13 10.69 -1.45
N ALA A 183 4.28 11.58 -1.98
CA ALA A 183 2.89 11.68 -1.58
C ALA A 183 2.14 10.37 -1.86
N ASN A 184 2.23 9.83 -3.09
CA ASN A 184 1.54 8.60 -3.44
C ASN A 184 2.13 7.36 -2.74
N THR A 185 3.41 7.39 -2.36
CA THR A 185 4.01 6.35 -1.51
C THR A 185 3.36 6.34 -0.13
N LYS A 186 3.23 7.50 0.50
CA LYS A 186 2.56 7.66 1.81
C LYS A 186 1.10 7.26 1.72
N GLU A 187 0.40 7.71 0.69
CA GLU A 187 -1.01 7.35 0.45
C GLU A 187 -1.15 5.85 0.24
N GLY A 188 -0.32 5.22 -0.58
CA GLY A 188 -0.35 3.79 -0.82
C GLY A 188 -0.03 2.99 0.44
N PHE A 189 0.79 3.51 1.35
CA PHE A 189 1.15 2.83 2.59
C PHE A 189 0.10 3.00 3.69
N LEU A 190 -0.63 4.11 3.71
CA LEU A 190 -1.51 4.51 4.82
C LEU A 190 -3.00 4.59 4.46
N SER A 191 -3.40 4.41 3.20
CA SER A 191 -4.81 4.36 2.81
C SER A 191 -5.45 3.00 3.11
N ASP A 192 -6.77 2.91 2.99
CA ASP A 192 -7.46 1.61 3.13
C ASP A 192 -7.00 0.61 2.05
N PRO A 193 -6.79 -0.68 2.40
CA PRO A 193 -6.36 -1.70 1.45
C PRO A 193 -7.26 -1.88 0.22
N ILE A 194 -8.52 -1.42 0.28
CA ILE A 194 -9.44 -1.45 -0.87
C ILE A 194 -8.88 -0.70 -2.09
N HIS A 195 -7.95 0.23 -1.90
CA HIS A 195 -7.30 1.00 -2.98
C HIS A 195 -6.09 0.30 -3.60
N GLY A 196 -5.72 -0.90 -3.14
CA GLY A 196 -4.65 -1.72 -3.72
C GLY A 196 -3.26 -1.55 -3.09
N GLY A 197 -3.12 -0.65 -2.11
CA GLY A 197 -1.94 -0.52 -1.25
C GLY A 197 -2.23 -1.03 0.16
N ASN A 198 -1.38 -0.66 1.12
CA ASN A 198 -1.47 -0.99 2.55
C ASN A 198 -1.93 -2.44 2.80
N LYS A 199 -1.38 -3.38 2.02
CA LYS A 199 -1.80 -4.78 2.06
C LYS A 199 -1.74 -5.31 3.50
N ASP A 200 -2.78 -6.05 3.88
CA ASP A 200 -2.95 -6.60 5.23
C ASP A 200 -2.88 -5.55 6.36
N MET A 201 -3.13 -4.29 6.00
CA MET A 201 -3.12 -3.12 6.88
C MET A 201 -1.77 -2.94 7.59
N ILE A 202 -0.67 -3.25 6.90
CA ILE A 202 0.71 -3.15 7.42
C ILE A 202 0.99 -1.74 7.98
N GLY A 203 0.72 -0.69 7.20
CA GLY A 203 0.98 0.68 7.63
C GLY A 203 0.11 1.09 8.82
N TRP A 204 -1.14 0.60 8.88
CA TRP A 204 -2.02 0.85 10.02
C TRP A 204 -1.57 0.13 11.29
N LYS A 205 -1.09 -1.12 11.18
CA LYS A 205 -0.50 -1.85 12.30
C LYS A 205 0.74 -1.14 12.82
N LEU A 206 1.58 -0.62 11.92
CA LEU A 206 2.79 0.10 12.27
C LEU A 206 2.49 1.36 13.11
N VAL A 207 1.54 2.18 12.67
CA VAL A 207 1.19 3.44 13.37
C VAL A 207 0.13 3.26 14.47
N GLY A 208 -0.37 2.04 14.68
CA GLY A 208 -1.42 1.76 15.66
C GLY A 208 -2.81 2.29 15.29
N PHE A 209 -3.07 2.52 14.00
CA PHE A 209 -4.38 3.00 13.55
C PHE A 209 -5.42 1.86 13.55
N PRO A 210 -6.57 2.02 14.22
CA PRO A 210 -7.57 0.95 14.38
C PRO A 210 -8.41 0.68 13.12
N GLY A 211 -8.28 1.48 12.07
CA GLY A 211 -9.06 1.35 10.83
C GLY A 211 -10.51 1.84 10.97
N ALA A 212 -11.36 1.45 10.01
CA ALA A 212 -12.77 1.82 9.88
C ALA A 212 -13.68 1.03 10.86
N ARG A 213 -13.36 1.07 12.16
CA ARG A 213 -14.19 0.44 13.19
C ARG A 213 -15.45 1.28 13.45
N ALA A 214 -16.60 0.62 13.39
CA ALA A 214 -17.90 1.26 13.59
C ALA A 214 -18.12 1.76 15.03
N ASP A 215 -17.51 1.09 16.02
CA ASP A 215 -17.62 1.47 17.43
C ASP A 215 -16.22 1.72 18.03
N PHE A 216 -15.99 2.98 18.36
CA PHE A 216 -14.79 3.49 19.02
C PHE A 216 -15.13 4.37 20.23
N MET A 217 -16.42 4.47 20.60
CA MET A 217 -16.89 5.48 21.56
C MET A 217 -16.28 5.26 22.95
N ASP A 218 -16.16 4.01 23.38
CA ASP A 218 -15.55 3.66 24.68
C ASP A 218 -14.06 4.02 24.80
N TRP A 219 -13.40 4.32 23.68
CA TRP A 219 -11.96 4.61 23.61
C TRP A 219 -11.64 6.09 23.37
N ALA A 220 -12.66 6.92 23.08
CA ALA A 220 -12.46 8.33 22.79
C ALA A 220 -11.84 9.09 23.98
N ASP A 221 -12.21 8.72 25.21
CA ASP A 221 -11.75 9.36 26.45
C ASP A 221 -10.49 8.70 27.05
N GLN A 222 -9.80 7.83 26.29
CA GLN A 222 -8.60 7.11 26.73
C GLN A 222 -7.34 7.54 25.96
N PRO A 223 -6.83 8.77 26.19
CA PRO A 223 -5.66 9.26 25.47
C PRO A 223 -4.42 8.43 25.80
N ASN A 224 -3.55 8.23 24.81
CA ASN A 224 -2.28 7.50 24.93
C ASN A 224 -2.38 6.03 25.35
N VAL A 225 -3.58 5.43 25.37
CA VAL A 225 -3.75 4.00 25.61
C VAL A 225 -3.70 3.26 24.28
N LYS A 226 -2.88 2.21 24.20
CA LYS A 226 -2.79 1.37 23.01
C LYS A 226 -4.12 0.65 22.79
N TYR A 227 -4.71 0.84 21.61
CA TYR A 227 -5.92 0.13 21.22
C TYR A 227 -5.64 -1.38 21.10
N PRO A 228 -6.43 -2.27 21.73
CA PRO A 228 -6.06 -3.68 21.91
C PRO A 228 -6.36 -4.57 20.70
N TYR A 229 -7.16 -4.10 19.75
CA TYR A 229 -7.56 -4.90 18.60
C TYR A 229 -6.87 -4.46 17.32
N GLY A 230 -6.64 -5.41 16.40
CA GLY A 230 -6.08 -5.13 15.08
C GLY A 230 -6.98 -4.24 14.22
N PRO A 231 -6.44 -3.65 13.14
CA PRO A 231 -7.21 -2.75 12.29
C PRO A 231 -8.35 -3.45 11.54
N VAL A 232 -9.32 -2.66 11.09
CA VAL A 232 -10.41 -3.11 10.22
C VAL A 232 -10.48 -2.24 8.97
N SER A 233 -10.42 -2.84 7.78
CA SER A 233 -10.64 -2.15 6.51
C SER A 233 -12.12 -1.81 6.32
N ILE A 234 -12.42 -0.80 5.49
CA ILE A 234 -13.75 -0.45 4.98
C ILE A 234 -14.47 -1.67 4.39
N SER A 235 -13.73 -2.60 3.78
CA SER A 235 -14.27 -3.88 3.27
C SER A 235 -14.74 -4.85 4.36
N GLY A 236 -14.43 -4.58 5.63
CA GLY A 236 -14.65 -5.47 6.77
C GLY A 236 -13.52 -6.46 7.04
N LYS A 237 -12.47 -6.50 6.22
CA LYS A 237 -11.27 -7.33 6.46
C LYS A 237 -10.59 -6.90 7.76
N ARG A 238 -10.19 -7.89 8.57
CA ARG A 238 -9.53 -7.68 9.87
C ARG A 238 -8.04 -8.00 9.77
N GLY A 239 -7.23 -7.18 10.42
CA GLY A 239 -5.77 -7.26 10.44
C GLY A 239 -5.22 -7.92 11.68
#